data_AF-A4TWN7-F1
#
_entry.id   AF-A4TWN7-F1
#
_cell.length_a   1.000
_cell.length_b   1.000
_cell.length_c   1.000
_cell.angle_alpha   90.00
_cell.angle_beta   90.00
_cell.angle_gamma   90.00
#
_symmetry.space_group_name_H-M   'P 1'
#
loop_
_entity.id
_entity.type
_entity.pdbx_description
1 polymer ?
#
loop_
_entity_poly.entity_id
_entity_poly.type
_entity_poly.pdbx_seq_one_letter_code
_entity_poly.pdbx_strand_id
1 'polypeptide(L)'
;MDLDAEVAVLEKKRTFLTRLGIGGMLLFLTLIVGYIYSKGGPAKVLDLPFNNMGDFLAGAFAPLAFWWLVIGYWMQSLELEHNSKALRQQAEEMRNTVEQATEQAQALRSSEALSRQSVFNQTRQRYEEDLELAAARISERITHGSLDGMWANYSSGRRYIFCEHVSRSIDVWSRNFIESEDEQRKAISNISIGYIDIFDNFMRTLFDLGAPSFWARHYNNSPYGQLREVLTEFVEGES
;
A
#
# COMPACT_ATOMS: atom_id res chain seq x y z
N MET A 1 20.53 -23.89 -7.81
CA MET A 1 21.62 -24.62 -7.11
C MET A 1 21.29 -24.52 -5.64
N ASP A 2 21.11 -25.65 -4.98
CA ASP A 2 20.48 -25.72 -3.65
C ASP A 2 21.39 -25.09 -2.59
N LEU A 3 20.98 -23.96 -2.02
CA LEU A 3 21.77 -23.19 -1.04
C LEU A 3 22.11 -24.08 0.17
N ASP A 4 21.20 -24.97 0.53
CA ASP A 4 21.32 -25.92 1.63
C ASP A 4 22.44 -26.94 1.39
N ALA A 5 22.64 -27.37 0.15
CA ALA A 5 23.72 -28.27 -0.21
C ALA A 5 25.10 -27.59 -0.10
N GLU A 6 25.19 -26.31 -0.44
CA GLU A 6 26.43 -25.54 -0.36
C GLU A 6 26.80 -25.22 1.10
N VAL A 7 25.82 -24.84 1.92
CA VAL A 7 25.98 -24.67 3.36
C VAL A 7 26.46 -25.98 4.00
N ALA A 8 25.84 -27.12 3.68
CA ALA A 8 26.25 -28.42 4.21
C ALA A 8 27.70 -28.79 3.85
N VAL A 9 28.16 -28.45 2.63
CA VAL A 9 29.55 -28.65 2.20
C VAL A 9 30.51 -27.78 3.02
N LEU A 10 30.15 -26.52 3.28
CA LEU A 10 30.95 -25.60 4.07
C LEU A 10 31.03 -26.03 5.54
N GLU A 11 29.91 -26.46 6.12
CA GLU A 11 29.90 -27.00 7.48
C GLU A 11 30.79 -28.23 7.61
N LYS A 12 30.74 -29.13 6.62
CA LYS A 12 31.62 -30.30 6.58
C LYS A 12 33.10 -29.90 6.54
N LYS A 13 33.47 -28.92 5.72
CA LYS A 13 34.85 -28.39 5.65
C LYS A 13 35.28 -27.75 6.98
N ARG A 14 34.41 -26.94 7.58
CA ARG A 14 34.63 -26.31 8.91
C ARG A 14 34.87 -27.37 9.98
N THR A 15 33.97 -28.36 10.10
CA THR A 15 34.10 -29.45 11.07
C THR A 15 35.36 -30.28 10.83
N PHE A 16 35.75 -30.49 9.58
CA PHE A 16 37.01 -31.16 9.25
C PHE A 16 38.23 -30.36 9.75
N LEU A 17 38.29 -29.05 9.49
CA LEU A 17 39.35 -28.16 9.97
C LEU A 17 39.40 -28.11 11.51
N THR A 18 38.26 -28.08 12.18
CA THR A 18 38.18 -28.14 13.65
C THR A 18 38.74 -29.46 14.18
N ARG A 19 38.37 -30.60 13.57
CA ARG A 19 38.90 -31.92 13.95
C ARG A 19 40.40 -32.02 13.72
N LEU A 20 40.89 -31.48 12.60
CA LEU A 20 42.32 -31.41 12.30
C LEU A 20 43.07 -30.55 13.32
N GLY A 21 42.49 -29.39 13.69
CA GLY A 21 43.01 -28.51 14.73
C GLY A 21 43.15 -29.21 16.08
N ILE A 22 42.07 -29.84 16.55
CA ILE A 22 42.05 -30.60 17.81
C ILE A 22 43.00 -31.78 17.75
N GLY A 23 43.02 -32.55 16.66
CA GLY A 23 43.93 -33.69 16.48
C GLY A 23 45.39 -33.28 16.54
N GLY A 24 45.76 -32.19 15.85
CA GLY A 24 47.11 -31.62 15.90
C GLY A 24 47.50 -31.15 17.30
N MET A 25 46.58 -30.49 18.02
CA MET A 25 46.78 -30.08 19.41
C MET A 25 47.00 -31.28 20.34
N LEU A 26 46.15 -32.31 20.25
CA LEU A 26 46.28 -33.50 21.09
C LEU A 26 47.59 -34.23 20.83
N LEU A 27 47.96 -34.43 19.56
CA LEU A 27 49.24 -35.02 19.17
C LEU A 27 50.42 -34.23 19.75
N PHE A 28 50.40 -32.90 19.61
CA PHE A 28 51.45 -32.02 20.10
C PHE A 28 51.57 -32.07 21.63
N LEU A 29 50.46 -32.05 22.35
CA LEU A 29 50.45 -32.22 23.81
C LEU A 29 50.98 -33.59 24.24
N THR A 30 50.62 -34.67 23.55
CA THR A 30 51.17 -36.00 23.81
C THR A 30 52.68 -36.05 23.62
N LEU A 31 53.21 -35.40 22.57
CA LEU A 31 54.64 -35.30 22.33
C LEU A 31 55.36 -34.50 23.42
N ILE A 32 54.79 -33.37 23.87
CA ILE A 32 55.35 -32.59 24.99
C ILE A 32 55.39 -33.42 26.27
N VAL A 33 54.29 -34.09 26.61
CA VAL A 33 54.22 -34.93 27.81
C VAL A 33 55.24 -36.07 27.73
N GLY A 34 55.32 -36.76 26.59
CA GLY A 34 56.33 -37.80 26.35
C GLY A 34 57.77 -37.29 26.49
N TYR A 35 58.05 -36.10 25.96
CA TYR A 35 59.35 -35.44 26.10
C TYR A 35 59.71 -35.16 27.57
N ILE A 36 58.74 -34.64 28.35
CA ILE A 36 58.91 -34.37 29.79
C ILE A 36 59.25 -35.66 30.55
N TYR A 37 58.50 -36.74 30.32
CA TYR A 37 58.78 -38.04 30.96
C TYR A 37 60.15 -38.60 30.57
N SER A 38 60.56 -38.48 29.29
CA SER A 38 61.88 -38.92 28.84
C SER A 38 63.05 -38.16 29.49
N LYS A 39 62.84 -36.94 29.99
CA LYS A 39 63.89 -36.11 30.61
C LYS A 39 63.95 -36.19 32.14
N GLY A 40 63.11 -37.01 32.77
CA GLY A 40 63.08 -37.20 34.22
C GLY A 40 61.74 -36.84 34.87
N GLY A 41 60.69 -36.64 34.08
CA GLY A 41 59.35 -36.40 34.57
C GLY A 41 59.07 -34.94 34.97
N PRO A 42 57.82 -34.64 35.34
CA PRO A 42 57.37 -33.27 35.63
C PRO A 42 58.09 -32.66 36.84
N ALA A 43 58.50 -33.48 37.82
CA ALA A 43 59.22 -33.00 39.01
C ALA A 43 60.51 -32.23 38.67
N LYS A 44 61.23 -32.67 37.63
CA LYS A 44 62.48 -32.02 37.20
C LYS A 44 62.25 -30.72 36.41
N VAL A 45 61.09 -30.59 35.76
CA VAL A 45 60.68 -29.37 35.07
C VAL A 45 60.22 -28.32 36.08
N LEU A 46 59.54 -28.74 37.15
CA LEU A 46 59.11 -27.87 38.25
C LEU A 46 60.26 -27.40 39.16
N ASP A 47 61.38 -28.11 39.16
CA ASP A 47 62.60 -27.74 39.89
C ASP A 47 63.51 -26.78 39.09
N LEU A 48 63.11 -26.39 37.88
CA LEU A 48 63.85 -25.41 37.08
C LEU A 48 63.69 -23.98 37.65
N PRO A 49 64.73 -23.12 37.54
CA PRO A 49 64.59 -21.70 37.81
C PRO A 49 63.43 -21.10 37.01
N PHE A 50 62.66 -20.18 37.61
CA PHE A 50 61.46 -19.57 37.01
C PHE A 50 61.67 -19.06 35.58
N ASN A 51 62.83 -18.45 35.29
CA ASN A 51 63.15 -17.96 33.95
C ASN A 51 63.20 -19.10 32.90
N ASN A 52 63.84 -20.22 33.24
CA ASN A 52 63.98 -21.37 32.34
C ASN A 52 62.68 -22.13 32.17
N MET A 53 61.83 -22.15 33.20
CA MET A 53 60.47 -22.70 33.10
C MET A 53 59.61 -21.82 32.16
N GLY A 54 59.73 -20.50 32.26
CA GLY A 54 59.08 -19.56 31.36
C GLY A 54 59.50 -19.76 29.90
N ASP A 55 60.80 -19.87 29.63
CA ASP A 55 61.33 -20.10 28.28
C ASP A 55 60.87 -21.44 27.69
N PHE A 56 60.80 -22.50 28.50
CA PHE A 56 60.27 -23.80 28.08
C PHE A 56 58.78 -23.71 27.72
N LEU A 57 57.96 -23.08 28.57
CA LEU A 57 56.53 -22.92 28.31
C LEU A 57 56.28 -22.03 27.10
N ALA A 58 57.04 -20.95 26.92
CA ALA A 58 56.95 -20.09 25.74
C ALA A 58 57.29 -20.87 24.46
N GLY A 59 58.35 -21.67 24.48
CA GLY A 59 58.74 -22.54 23.36
C GLY A 59 57.72 -23.64 23.07
N ALA A 60 57.06 -24.18 24.09
CA ALA A 60 56.01 -25.19 23.94
C ALA A 60 54.69 -24.59 23.42
N PHE A 61 54.26 -23.44 23.93
CA PHE A 61 52.97 -22.85 23.53
C PHE A 61 53.03 -22.08 22.21
N ALA A 62 54.19 -21.56 21.79
CA ALA A 62 54.30 -20.79 20.55
C ALA A 62 53.90 -21.58 19.29
N PRO A 63 54.38 -22.82 19.05
CA PRO A 63 53.93 -23.64 17.92
C PRO A 63 52.43 -24.00 18.00
N LEU A 64 51.91 -24.23 19.20
CA LEU A 64 50.50 -24.57 19.40
C LEU A 64 49.58 -23.38 19.08
N ALA A 65 49.94 -22.18 19.53
CA ALA A 65 49.22 -20.96 19.20
C ALA A 65 49.27 -20.68 17.69
N PHE A 66 50.44 -20.86 17.06
CA PHE A 66 50.60 -20.71 15.61
C PHE A 66 49.74 -21.70 14.82
N TRP A 67 49.67 -22.96 15.27
CA TRP A 67 48.81 -23.97 14.67
C TRP A 67 47.34 -23.55 14.64
N TRP A 68 46.84 -23.04 15.77
CA TRP A 68 45.46 -22.54 15.87
C TRP A 68 45.22 -21.31 14.99
N LEU A 69 46.21 -20.42 14.87
CA LEU A 69 46.13 -19.25 14.00
C LEU A 69 45.94 -19.66 12.54
N VAL A 70 46.72 -20.62 12.04
CA VAL A 70 46.63 -21.11 10.66
C VAL A 70 45.27 -21.75 10.38
N ILE A 71 44.77 -22.60 11.27
CA ILE A 71 43.44 -23.21 11.14
C ILE A 71 42.34 -22.13 11.16
N GLY A 72 42.45 -21.15 12.06
CA GLY A 72 41.53 -20.02 12.14
C GLY A 72 41.51 -19.19 10.86
N TYR A 73 42.67 -18.90 10.27
CA TYR A 73 42.77 -18.18 9.01
C TYR A 73 42.06 -18.89 7.85
N TRP A 74 42.21 -20.22 7.75
CA TRP A 74 41.48 -20.99 6.74
C TRP A 74 39.98 -21.03 6.99
N MET A 75 39.56 -21.14 8.25
CA MET A 75 38.15 -21.10 8.62
C MET A 75 37.52 -19.75 8.26
N GLN A 76 38.20 -18.65 8.59
CA GLN A 76 37.78 -17.29 8.25
C GLN A 76 37.70 -17.08 6.74
N SER A 77 38.65 -17.62 5.98
CA SER A 77 38.66 -17.50 4.50
C SER A 77 37.44 -18.18 3.87
N LEU A 78 37.06 -19.36 4.35
CA LEU A 78 35.86 -20.08 3.89
C LEU A 78 34.58 -19.29 4.18
N GLU A 79 34.49 -18.65 5.35
CA GLU A 79 33.34 -17.85 5.74
C GLU A 79 33.21 -16.57 4.90
N LEU A 80 34.32 -15.90 4.61
CA LEU A 80 34.35 -14.70 3.76
C LEU A 80 33.92 -14.98 2.32
N GLU A 81 34.36 -16.09 1.73
CA GLU A 81 33.96 -16.49 0.38
C GLU A 81 32.45 -16.71 0.29
N HIS A 82 31.89 -17.43 1.28
CA HIS A 82 30.46 -17.70 1.36
C HIS A 82 29.65 -16.42 1.56
N ASN A 83 30.05 -15.57 2.51
CA ASN A 83 29.38 -14.30 2.77
C ASN A 83 29.42 -13.37 1.54
N SER A 84 30.57 -13.30 0.86
CA SER A 84 30.70 -12.54 -0.39
C SER A 84 29.75 -13.05 -1.48
N LYS A 85 29.56 -14.36 -1.59
CA LYS A 85 28.62 -14.96 -2.55
C LYS A 85 27.17 -14.64 -2.18
N ALA A 86 26.80 -14.79 -0.90
CA ALA A 86 25.47 -14.46 -0.41
C ALA A 86 25.13 -12.98 -0.65
N LEU A 87 26.07 -12.07 -0.41
CA LEU A 87 25.90 -10.64 -0.68
C LEU A 87 25.70 -10.35 -2.18
N ARG A 88 26.40 -11.06 -3.07
CA ARG A 88 26.18 -10.91 -4.52
C ARG A 88 24.79 -11.39 -4.94
N GLN A 89 24.34 -12.52 -4.41
CA GLN A 89 22.98 -13.03 -4.66
C GLN A 89 21.93 -12.05 -4.13
N GLN A 90 22.09 -11.55 -2.91
CA GLN A 90 21.22 -10.54 -2.33
C GLN A 90 21.19 -9.26 -3.18
N ALA A 91 22.33 -8.81 -3.70
CA ALA A 91 22.39 -7.65 -4.60
C ALA A 91 21.65 -7.88 -5.92
N GLU A 92 21.72 -9.08 -6.47
CA GLU A 92 20.97 -9.46 -7.68
C GLU A 92 19.46 -9.51 -7.43
N GLU A 93 19.03 -10.11 -6.32
CA GLU A 93 17.62 -10.13 -5.90
C GLU A 93 17.07 -8.72 -5.66
N MET A 94 17.86 -7.85 -5.01
CA MET A 94 17.49 -6.44 -4.84
C MET A 94 17.34 -5.73 -6.19
N ARG A 95 18.25 -5.98 -7.14
CA ARG A 95 18.16 -5.39 -8.48
C ARG A 95 16.87 -5.82 -9.19
N ASN A 96 16.55 -7.10 -9.15
CA ASN A 96 15.32 -7.64 -9.75
C ASN A 96 14.07 -7.08 -9.05
N THR A 97 14.12 -6.90 -7.73
CA THR A 97 13.03 -6.27 -6.95
C THR A 97 12.81 -4.82 -7.34
N VAL A 98 13.89 -4.05 -7.55
CA VAL A 98 13.81 -2.66 -8.02
C VAL A 98 13.20 -2.60 -9.42
N GLU A 99 13.61 -3.48 -10.33
CA GLU A 99 13.03 -3.57 -11.68
C GLU A 99 11.52 -3.82 -11.64
N GLN A 100 11.08 -4.83 -10.87
CA GLN A 100 9.65 -5.10 -10.66
C GLN A 100 8.90 -3.92 -10.05
N ALA A 101 9.48 -3.24 -9.05
CA ALA A 101 8.88 -2.06 -8.45
C ALA A 101 8.74 -0.91 -9.46
N THR A 102 9.71 -0.74 -10.37
CA THR A 102 9.62 0.25 -11.43
C THR A 102 8.54 -0.08 -12.46
N GLU A 103 8.42 -1.35 -12.88
CA GLU A 103 7.35 -1.81 -13.77
C GLU A 103 5.97 -1.60 -13.12
N GLN A 104 5.82 -1.95 -11.84
CA GLN A 104 4.58 -1.74 -11.09
C GLN A 104 4.23 -0.25 -10.99
N ALA A 105 5.21 0.63 -10.74
CA ALA A 105 5.00 2.06 -10.71
C ALA A 105 4.56 2.61 -12.08
N GLN A 106 5.12 2.09 -13.18
CA GLN A 106 4.70 2.45 -14.54
C GLN A 106 3.27 1.97 -14.83
N ALA A 107 2.94 0.73 -14.47
CA ALA A 107 1.60 0.17 -14.62
C ALA A 107 0.56 1.02 -13.84
N LEU A 108 0.87 1.40 -12.60
CA LEU A 108 0.01 2.27 -11.80
C LEU A 108 -0.20 3.64 -12.45
N ARG A 109 0.86 4.28 -12.94
CA ARG A 109 0.78 5.56 -13.68
C ARG A 109 -0.09 5.43 -14.93
N SER A 110 0.04 4.33 -15.67
CA SER A 110 -0.79 4.09 -16.86
C SER A 110 -2.26 3.86 -16.53
N SER A 111 -2.56 3.25 -15.37
CA SER A 111 -3.92 2.97 -14.91
C SER A 111 -4.58 4.17 -14.20
N GLU A 112 -3.81 5.16 -13.77
CA GLU A 112 -4.32 6.31 -13.01
C GLU A 112 -5.36 7.11 -13.81
N ALA A 113 -5.11 7.35 -15.10
CA ALA A 113 -6.04 8.08 -15.96
C ALA A 113 -7.39 7.35 -16.09
N LEU A 114 -7.36 6.03 -16.24
CA LEU A 114 -8.57 5.19 -16.30
C LEU A 114 -9.33 5.21 -14.97
N SER A 115 -8.62 5.10 -13.84
CA SER A 115 -9.23 5.16 -12.51
C SER A 115 -9.83 6.53 -12.21
N ARG A 116 -9.19 7.63 -12.63
CA ARG A 116 -9.74 8.98 -12.50
C ARG A 116 -11.00 9.13 -13.33
N GLN A 117 -11.00 8.61 -14.56
CA GLN A 117 -12.18 8.64 -15.43
C GLN A 117 -13.34 7.79 -14.85
N SER A 118 -13.06 6.63 -14.25
CA SER A 118 -14.11 5.81 -13.65
C SER A 118 -14.73 6.48 -12.43
N VAL A 119 -13.91 7.05 -11.54
CA VAL A 119 -14.40 7.82 -10.38
C VAL A 119 -15.25 9.00 -10.84
N PHE A 120 -14.76 9.76 -11.82
CA PHE A 120 -15.52 10.87 -12.41
C PHE A 120 -16.89 10.43 -12.93
N ASN A 121 -16.93 9.38 -13.75
CA ASN A 121 -18.18 8.87 -14.32
C ASN A 121 -19.14 8.34 -13.26
N GLN A 122 -18.64 7.66 -12.24
CA GLN A 122 -19.44 7.12 -11.14
C GLN A 122 -20.03 8.25 -10.27
N THR A 123 -19.21 9.25 -9.91
CA THR A 123 -19.67 10.42 -9.17
C THR A 123 -20.76 11.16 -9.96
N ARG A 124 -20.52 11.35 -11.27
CA ARG A 124 -21.50 11.97 -12.18
C ARG A 124 -22.83 11.24 -12.17
N GLN A 125 -22.84 9.91 -12.36
CA GLN A 125 -24.05 9.10 -12.36
C GLN A 125 -24.81 9.20 -11.03
N ARG A 126 -24.09 9.14 -9.90
CA ARG A 126 -24.71 9.20 -8.57
C ARG A 126 -25.43 10.53 -8.33
N TYR A 127 -24.80 11.66 -8.67
CA TYR A 127 -25.44 12.95 -8.53
C TYR A 127 -26.60 13.15 -9.51
N GLU A 128 -26.50 12.65 -10.76
CA GLU A 128 -27.61 12.64 -11.70
C GLU A 128 -28.83 11.88 -11.14
N GLU A 129 -28.59 10.72 -10.53
CA GLU A 129 -29.63 9.93 -9.86
C GLU A 129 -30.24 10.68 -8.67
N ASP A 130 -29.41 11.23 -7.77
CA ASP A 130 -29.88 11.96 -6.58
C ASP A 130 -30.73 13.19 -6.96
N LEU A 131 -30.35 13.90 -8.03
CA LEU A 131 -31.10 15.03 -8.58
C LEU A 131 -32.46 14.59 -9.15
N GLU A 132 -32.51 13.52 -9.95
CA GLU A 132 -33.78 13.00 -10.48
C GLU A 132 -34.69 12.45 -9.39
N LEU A 133 -34.15 11.81 -8.34
CA LEU A 133 -34.92 11.38 -7.18
C LEU A 133 -35.52 12.57 -6.41
N ALA A 134 -34.76 13.65 -6.25
CA ALA A 134 -35.27 14.88 -5.65
C ALA A 134 -36.37 15.52 -6.51
N ALA A 135 -36.17 15.62 -7.83
CA ALA A 135 -37.19 16.11 -8.76
C ALA A 135 -38.44 15.22 -8.82
N ALA A 136 -38.28 13.89 -8.70
CA ALA A 136 -39.41 12.95 -8.64
C ALA A 136 -40.26 13.16 -7.39
N ARG A 137 -39.63 13.39 -6.23
CA ARG A 137 -40.35 13.71 -4.98
C ARG A 137 -41.12 15.03 -5.07
N ILE A 138 -40.58 16.02 -5.79
CA ILE A 138 -41.34 17.24 -6.09
C ILE A 138 -42.50 16.90 -7.03
N SER A 139 -42.24 16.15 -8.10
CA SER A 139 -43.23 15.72 -9.09
C SER A 139 -44.43 15.00 -8.45
N GLU A 140 -44.19 14.17 -7.45
CA GLU A 140 -45.23 13.42 -6.71
C GLU A 140 -46.13 14.34 -5.90
N ARG A 141 -45.59 15.42 -5.36
CA ARG A 141 -46.33 16.37 -4.53
C ARG A 141 -47.11 17.39 -5.36
N ILE A 142 -46.66 17.68 -6.58
CA ILE A 142 -47.32 18.63 -7.50
C ILE A 142 -48.35 17.95 -8.41
N THR A 143 -48.20 16.66 -8.65
CA THR A 143 -49.08 15.90 -9.54
C THR A 143 -50.07 15.10 -8.71
N HIS A 144 -51.36 15.43 -8.79
CA HIS A 144 -52.42 14.60 -8.22
C HIS A 144 -52.70 13.40 -9.14
N GLY A 145 -51.74 12.46 -9.24
CA GLY A 145 -51.83 11.30 -10.13
C GLY A 145 -50.58 10.40 -10.07
N SER A 146 -50.67 9.20 -10.67
CA SER A 146 -49.55 8.25 -10.71
C SER A 146 -48.41 8.76 -11.60
N LEU A 147 -47.17 8.56 -11.13
CA LEU A 147 -45.95 8.81 -11.89
C LEU A 147 -45.37 7.55 -12.55
N ASP A 148 -46.09 6.42 -12.56
CA ASP A 148 -45.58 5.12 -13.02
C ASP A 148 -45.04 5.20 -14.46
N GLY A 149 -45.72 5.95 -15.32
CA GLY A 149 -45.27 6.19 -16.70
C GLY A 149 -43.95 6.97 -16.77
N MET A 150 -43.69 7.89 -15.84
CA MET A 150 -42.43 8.62 -15.78
C MET A 150 -41.29 7.75 -15.24
N TRP A 151 -41.56 6.94 -14.22
CA TRP A 151 -40.60 5.95 -13.71
C TRP A 151 -40.22 4.90 -14.77
N ALA A 152 -41.18 4.43 -15.56
CA ALA A 152 -40.91 3.53 -16.69
C ALA A 152 -40.01 4.19 -17.75
N ASN A 153 -40.26 5.48 -18.04
CA ASN A 153 -39.41 6.23 -18.97
C ASN A 153 -38.01 6.51 -18.39
N TYR A 154 -37.91 6.83 -17.10
CA TYR A 154 -36.64 7.05 -16.41
C TYR A 154 -35.77 5.78 -16.46
N SER A 155 -36.35 4.63 -16.09
CA SER A 155 -35.67 3.33 -16.16
C SER A 155 -35.30 2.90 -17.59
N SER A 156 -36.04 3.38 -18.60
CA SER A 156 -35.68 3.18 -20.02
C SER A 156 -34.54 4.09 -20.53
N GLY A 157 -34.04 5.01 -19.70
CA GLY A 157 -32.89 5.86 -20.01
C GLY A 157 -33.19 7.34 -20.25
N ARG A 158 -34.42 7.82 -20.01
CA ARG A 158 -34.73 9.26 -20.07
C ARG A 158 -34.27 9.97 -18.79
N ARG A 159 -33.02 10.46 -18.80
CA ARG A 159 -32.31 10.99 -17.62
C ARG A 159 -32.82 12.30 -17.03
N TYR A 160 -33.70 13.03 -17.71
CA TYR A 160 -34.15 14.37 -17.28
C TYR A 160 -35.66 14.44 -17.03
N ILE A 161 -36.36 13.31 -17.02
CA ILE A 161 -37.81 13.31 -17.15
C ILE A 161 -38.50 14.02 -15.98
N PHE A 162 -38.00 13.85 -14.76
CA PHE A 162 -38.58 14.50 -13.59
C PHE A 162 -38.20 15.98 -13.53
N CYS A 163 -36.94 16.32 -13.86
CA CYS A 163 -36.54 17.72 -13.94
C CYS A 163 -37.37 18.50 -14.97
N GLU A 164 -37.53 17.95 -16.18
CA GLU A 164 -38.38 18.55 -17.21
C GLU A 164 -39.84 18.67 -16.79
N HIS A 165 -40.38 17.68 -16.07
CA HIS A 165 -41.75 17.71 -15.57
C HIS A 165 -41.95 18.86 -14.58
N VAL A 166 -41.10 18.95 -13.56
CA VAL A 166 -41.18 20.01 -12.55
C VAL A 166 -40.99 21.39 -13.20
N SER A 167 -39.99 21.56 -14.06
CA SER A 167 -39.74 22.83 -14.74
C SER A 167 -40.90 23.27 -15.63
N ARG A 168 -41.59 22.34 -16.32
CA ARG A 168 -42.77 22.69 -17.15
C ARG A 168 -44.01 23.01 -16.32
N SER A 169 -44.14 22.39 -15.16
CA SER A 169 -45.27 22.62 -14.26
C SER A 169 -45.08 23.85 -13.37
N ILE A 170 -43.98 24.60 -13.55
CA ILE A 170 -43.54 25.62 -12.61
C ILE A 170 -44.45 26.87 -12.52
N ASP A 171 -45.18 27.18 -13.59
CA ASP A 171 -46.14 28.29 -13.59
C ASP A 171 -47.51 27.88 -13.06
N VAL A 172 -47.79 26.57 -13.09
CA VAL A 172 -49.08 25.98 -12.72
C VAL A 172 -49.09 25.66 -11.23
N TRP A 173 -48.04 25.00 -10.74
CA TRP A 173 -47.90 24.73 -9.31
C TRP A 173 -47.74 26.04 -8.52
N SER A 174 -47.08 27.11 -9.00
CA SER A 174 -46.85 28.35 -8.23
C SER A 174 -48.15 29.09 -7.97
N ARG A 175 -49.07 29.09 -8.96
CA ARG A 175 -50.43 29.62 -8.81
C ARG A 175 -51.30 28.76 -7.91
N ASN A 176 -51.32 27.45 -8.13
CA ASN A 176 -52.11 26.52 -7.31
C ASN A 176 -51.56 26.41 -5.88
N PHE A 177 -50.26 26.69 -5.68
CA PHE A 177 -49.60 26.71 -4.39
C PHE A 177 -50.15 27.82 -3.52
N ILE A 178 -50.43 29.01 -4.07
CA ILE A 178 -50.98 30.16 -3.33
C ILE A 178 -52.23 29.78 -2.52
N GLU A 179 -52.92 28.69 -2.87
CA GLU A 179 -54.12 28.19 -2.22
C GLU A 179 -53.93 26.90 -1.39
N SER A 180 -52.73 26.30 -1.37
CA SER A 180 -52.45 25.02 -0.67
C SER A 180 -52.15 25.19 0.83
N GLU A 181 -52.39 24.14 1.62
CA GLU A 181 -52.06 24.07 3.05
C GLU A 181 -50.57 24.33 3.34
N ASP A 182 -50.29 25.01 4.45
CA ASP A 182 -48.95 25.45 4.89
C ASP A 182 -47.94 24.28 5.02
N GLU A 183 -48.42 23.09 5.38
CA GLU A 183 -47.58 21.90 5.53
C GLU A 183 -47.07 21.34 4.18
N GLN A 184 -47.94 21.30 3.16
CA GLN A 184 -47.55 20.86 1.82
C GLN A 184 -46.54 21.82 1.19
N ARG A 185 -46.67 23.12 1.50
CA ARG A 185 -45.73 24.14 1.05
C ARG A 185 -44.34 23.96 1.62
N LYS A 186 -44.25 23.90 2.95
CA LYS A 186 -43.00 23.67 3.66
C LYS A 186 -42.31 22.38 3.20
N ALA A 187 -43.08 21.33 2.92
CA ALA A 187 -42.51 20.07 2.44
C ALA A 187 -41.87 20.19 1.05
N ILE A 188 -42.49 20.91 0.12
CA ILE A 188 -41.90 21.15 -1.22
C ILE A 188 -40.69 22.08 -1.10
N SER A 189 -40.79 23.17 -0.34
CA SER A 189 -39.68 24.09 -0.08
C SER A 189 -38.44 23.36 0.47
N ASN A 190 -38.63 22.47 1.46
CA ASN A 190 -37.54 21.66 2.00
C ASN A 190 -36.89 20.73 0.96
N ILE A 191 -37.68 20.11 0.08
CA ILE A 191 -37.14 19.24 -0.99
C ILE A 191 -36.42 20.09 -2.05
N SER A 192 -36.94 21.29 -2.34
CA SER A 192 -36.33 22.25 -3.26
C SER A 192 -34.95 22.72 -2.77
N ILE A 193 -34.84 23.07 -1.48
CA ILE A 193 -33.55 23.39 -0.83
C ILE A 193 -32.60 22.20 -0.96
N GLY A 194 -33.07 20.99 -0.65
CA GLY A 194 -32.27 19.78 -0.79
C GLY A 194 -31.78 19.53 -2.24
N TYR A 195 -32.62 19.81 -3.24
CA TYR A 195 -32.22 19.72 -4.66
C TYR A 195 -31.12 20.73 -4.99
N ILE A 196 -31.27 21.99 -4.56
CA ILE A 196 -30.29 23.06 -4.78
C ILE A 196 -28.95 22.67 -4.13
N ASP A 197 -28.97 22.16 -2.90
CA ASP A 197 -27.77 21.70 -2.20
C ASP A 197 -27.08 20.54 -2.92
N ILE A 198 -27.85 19.55 -3.42
CA ILE A 198 -27.30 18.44 -4.20
C ILE A 198 -26.62 18.97 -5.46
N PHE A 199 -27.26 19.88 -6.19
CA PHE A 199 -26.72 20.45 -7.42
C PHE A 199 -25.46 21.27 -7.17
N ASP A 200 -25.47 22.14 -6.16
CA ASP A 200 -24.32 22.99 -5.84
C ASP A 200 -23.13 22.14 -5.34
N ASN A 201 -23.38 21.08 -4.55
CA ASN A 201 -22.35 20.12 -4.14
C ASN A 201 -21.84 19.29 -5.32
N PHE A 202 -22.70 18.90 -6.26
CA PHE A 202 -22.31 18.22 -7.48
C PHE A 202 -21.33 19.09 -8.29
N MET A 203 -21.68 20.36 -8.50
CA MET A 203 -20.85 21.29 -9.26
C MET A 203 -19.49 21.56 -8.60
N ARG A 204 -19.45 21.70 -7.27
CA ARG A 204 -18.20 21.78 -6.50
C ARG A 204 -17.36 20.51 -6.65
N THR A 205 -17.99 19.34 -6.52
CA THR A 205 -17.29 18.05 -6.63
C THR A 205 -16.72 17.83 -8.03
N LEU A 206 -17.44 18.23 -9.09
CA LEU A 206 -16.93 18.19 -10.45
C LEU A 206 -15.69 19.08 -10.60
N PHE A 207 -15.71 20.27 -10.02
CA PHE A 207 -14.56 21.18 -10.04
C PHE A 207 -13.35 20.57 -9.30
N ASP A 208 -13.56 19.99 -8.12
CA ASP A 208 -12.52 19.35 -7.32
C ASP A 208 -11.90 18.11 -8.00
N LEU A 209 -12.71 17.37 -8.77
CA LEU A 209 -12.24 16.26 -9.61
C LEU A 209 -11.51 16.73 -10.88
N GLY A 210 -11.35 18.04 -11.09
CA GLY A 210 -10.66 18.61 -12.24
C GLY A 210 -11.45 18.48 -13.54
N ALA A 211 -12.79 18.46 -13.46
CA ALA A 211 -13.63 18.38 -14.64
C ALA A 211 -13.37 19.55 -15.60
N PRO A 212 -13.27 19.30 -16.92
CA PRO A 212 -13.24 20.37 -17.91
C PRO A 212 -14.41 21.36 -17.75
N SER A 213 -14.17 22.63 -18.05
CA SER A 213 -15.18 23.70 -18.00
C SER A 213 -16.43 23.41 -18.85
N PHE A 214 -16.30 22.51 -19.84
CA PHE A 214 -17.41 21.94 -20.59
C PHE A 214 -18.49 21.34 -19.68
N TRP A 215 -18.13 20.56 -18.65
CA TRP A 215 -19.11 19.89 -17.79
C TRP A 215 -19.92 20.88 -16.96
N ALA A 216 -19.26 21.88 -16.40
CA ALA A 216 -19.95 22.93 -15.66
C ALA A 216 -20.97 23.66 -16.57
N ARG A 217 -20.55 23.99 -17.79
CA ARG A 217 -21.45 24.61 -18.79
C ARG A 217 -22.59 23.68 -19.20
N HIS A 218 -22.30 22.39 -19.38
CA HIS A 218 -23.29 21.39 -19.76
C HIS A 218 -24.38 21.27 -18.69
N TYR A 219 -24.00 21.11 -17.42
CA TYR A 219 -24.96 20.93 -16.34
C TYR A 219 -25.76 22.19 -16.01
N ASN A 220 -25.13 23.36 -16.03
CA ASN A 220 -25.84 24.63 -15.85
C ASN A 220 -26.92 24.85 -16.92
N ASN A 221 -26.64 24.47 -18.17
CA ASN A 221 -27.60 24.60 -19.27
C ASN A 221 -28.57 23.41 -19.39
N SER A 222 -28.35 22.33 -18.65
CA SER A 222 -29.19 21.13 -18.67
C SER A 222 -30.49 21.36 -17.88
N PRO A 223 -31.50 20.48 -18.03
CA PRO A 223 -32.69 20.51 -17.18
C PRO A 223 -32.39 20.51 -15.68
N TYR A 224 -31.24 19.95 -15.26
CA TYR A 224 -30.84 20.00 -13.85
C TYR A 224 -30.56 21.42 -13.35
N GLY A 225 -29.78 22.18 -14.12
CA GLY A 225 -29.42 23.56 -13.79
C GLY A 225 -30.60 24.51 -13.92
N GLN A 226 -31.40 24.34 -14.97
CA GLN A 226 -32.64 25.10 -15.14
C GLN A 226 -33.58 24.89 -13.96
N LEU A 227 -33.80 23.64 -13.52
CA LEU A 227 -34.62 23.38 -12.34
C LEU A 227 -34.00 24.02 -11.08
N ARG A 228 -32.67 23.96 -10.89
CA ARG A 228 -31.99 24.60 -9.76
C ARG A 228 -32.25 26.10 -9.70
N GLU A 229 -32.16 26.81 -10.83
CA GLU A 229 -32.44 28.25 -10.90
C GLU A 229 -33.88 28.55 -10.48
N VAL A 230 -34.83 27.83 -11.06
CA VAL A 230 -36.24 28.08 -10.82
C VAL A 230 -36.66 27.71 -9.39
N LEU A 231 -36.11 26.63 -8.82
CA LEU A 231 -36.31 26.29 -7.41
C LEU A 231 -35.71 27.34 -6.46
N THR A 232 -34.62 28.00 -6.86
CA THR A 232 -34.02 29.09 -6.07
C THR A 232 -34.99 30.26 -5.99
N GLU A 233 -35.53 30.70 -7.14
CA GLU A 233 -36.53 31.77 -7.19
C GLU A 233 -37.79 31.43 -6.37
N PHE A 234 -38.22 30.17 -6.42
CA PHE A 234 -39.35 29.68 -5.63
C PHE A 234 -39.11 29.80 -4.12
N VAL A 235 -37.93 29.37 -3.63
CA VAL A 235 -37.59 29.40 -2.20
C VAL A 235 -37.35 30.84 -1.71
N GLU A 236 -36.68 31.69 -2.50
CA GLU A 236 -36.45 33.09 -2.16
C GLU A 236 -37.74 33.92 -2.13
N GLY A 237 -38.74 33.54 -2.94
CA GLY A 237 -40.07 34.14 -2.89
C GLY A 237 -40.90 33.78 -1.64
N GLU A 238 -40.47 32.80 -0.84
CA GLU A 238 -41.14 32.38 0.41
C GLU A 238 -40.55 33.06 1.67
N SER A 239 -39.32 33.60 1.62
CA SER A 239 -38.64 34.26 2.73
C SER A 239 -39.03 35.72 2.92
#